data_AF-A0A4U0GWR8-F1
#
_entry.id   AF-A0A4U0GWR8-F1
#
_cell.length_a   1.000
_cell.length_b   1.000
_cell.length_c   1.000
_cell.angle_alpha   90.00
_cell.angle_beta   90.00
_cell.angle_gamma   90.00
#
_symmetry.space_group_name_H-M   'P 1'
#
loop_
_entity.id
_entity.type
_entity.pdbx_description
1 polymer ?
#
loop_
_entity_poly.entity_id
_entity_poly.type
_entity_poly.pdbx_seq_one_letter_code
_entity_poly.pdbx_strand_id
1 'polypeptide(L)' 'MIGFINIGSKEMVLLTLGLLWLIPFALIIYTLIDLFKRDFSNKSTDRILIIFLIAFVPILGSLIYLLGLRKEYPLK' A
#
# COMPACT_ATOMS: atom_id res chain seq x y z
N MET A 1 -36.07 -6.09 10.93
CA MET A 1 -35.46 -7.36 10.52
C MET A 1 -34.22 -6.99 9.71
N ILE A 2 -33.04 -7.07 10.33
CA ILE A 2 -31.77 -6.74 9.69
C ILE A 2 -31.64 -7.70 8.51
N GLY A 3 -31.53 -7.16 7.29
CA GLY A 3 -31.59 -7.93 6.05
C GLY A 3 -30.60 -9.09 6.11
N PHE A 4 -31.12 -10.30 5.96
CA PHE A 4 -30.29 -11.49 5.76
C PHE A 4 -29.50 -11.27 4.48
N ILE A 5 -28.24 -10.94 4.69
CA ILE A 5 -27.22 -10.78 3.67
C ILE A 5 -27.05 -12.17 3.02
N ASN A 6 -27.76 -12.41 1.92
CA ASN A 6 -27.61 -13.58 1.05
C ASN A 6 -26.31 -13.42 0.21
N ILE A 7 -25.18 -13.18 0.88
CA ILE A 7 -23.87 -13.11 0.24
C ILE A 7 -23.45 -14.55 0.00
N GLY A 8 -23.35 -14.92 -1.28
CA GLY A 8 -22.79 -16.19 -1.69
C GLY A 8 -21.32 -16.31 -1.31
N SER A 9 -20.80 -17.53 -1.37
CA SER A 9 -19.41 -17.83 -1.01
C SER A 9 -18.39 -17.04 -1.84
N LYS A 10 -18.72 -16.67 -3.08
CA LYS A 10 -17.86 -15.87 -3.97
C LYS A 10 -17.77 -14.41 -3.51
N GLU A 11 -18.89 -13.85 -3.08
CA GLU A 11 -18.98 -12.48 -2.59
C GLU A 11 -18.25 -12.34 -1.25
N MET A 12 -18.32 -13.37 -0.36
CA MET A 12 -17.52 -13.41 0.86
C MET A 12 -16.01 -13.42 0.60
N VAL A 13 -15.55 -14.20 -0.39
CA VAL A 13 -14.14 -14.23 -0.78
C VAL A 13 -13.70 -12.88 -1.31
N LEU A 14 -14.50 -12.26 -2.18
CA LEU A 14 -14.18 -10.93 -2.72
C LEU A 14 -14.09 -9.87 -1.61
N LEU A 15 -15.02 -9.90 -0.65
CA LEU A 15 -15.01 -8.99 0.50
C LEU A 15 -13.74 -9.19 1.34
N THR A 16 -13.38 -10.45 1.61
CA THR A 16 -12.20 -10.80 2.41
C THR A 16 -10.92 -10.35 1.70
N LEU A 17 -10.80 -10.61 0.40
CA LEU A 17 -9.65 -10.15 -0.40
C LEU A 17 -9.59 -8.62 -0.44
N GLY A 18 -10.73 -7.94 -0.58
CA GLY A 18 -10.82 -6.48 -0.52
C GLY A 18 -10.32 -5.91 0.82
N LEU A 19 -10.63 -6.56 1.93
CA LEU A 19 -10.12 -6.16 3.25
C LEU A 19 -8.61 -6.39 3.39
N LEU A 20 -8.04 -7.42 2.76
CA LEU A 20 -6.58 -7.62 2.74
C LEU A 20 -5.86 -6.49 2.02
N TRP A 21 -6.47 -5.90 0.99
CA TRP A 21 -5.91 -4.72 0.32
C TRP A 21 -5.80 -3.51 1.25
N LEU A 22 -6.59 -3.41 2.32
CA LEU A 22 -6.51 -2.30 3.27
C LEU A 22 -5.26 -2.38 4.16
N ILE A 23 -4.68 -3.57 4.36
CA ILE A 23 -3.51 -3.78 5.22
C ILE A 23 -2.31 -2.91 4.80
N PRO A 24 -1.83 -2.94 3.54
CA PRO A 24 -0.70 -2.08 3.13
C PRO A 24 -1.01 -0.59 3.27
N PHE A 25 -2.25 -0.15 3.00
CA PHE A 25 -2.64 1.25 3.21
C PHE A 25 -2.64 1.63 4.69
N ALA A 26 -3.16 0.77 5.56
CA ALA A 26 -3.14 0.99 7.01
C ALA A 26 -1.70 1.09 7.54
N LEU A 27 -0.78 0.27 7.02
CA LEU A 27 0.65 0.34 7.37
C LEU A 27 1.28 1.65 6.92
N ILE A 28 0.98 2.14 5.70
CA ILE A 28 1.45 3.44 5.22
C ILE A 28 0.96 4.56 6.16
N ILE A 29 -0.34 4.59 6.45
CA ILE A 29 -0.94 5.61 7.33
C ILE A 29 -0.31 5.55 8.72
N TYR A 30 -0.22 4.36 9.31
CA TYR A 30 0.37 4.17 10.63
C TYR A 30 1.82 4.66 10.68
N THR A 31 2.61 4.33 9.66
CA THR A 31 4.02 4.73 9.57
C THR A 31 4.15 6.25 9.39
N LEU A 32 3.27 6.88 8.61
CA LEU A 32 3.24 8.35 8.49
C LEU A 32 2.91 9.00 9.84
N ILE A 33 1.92 8.49 10.58
CA ILE A 33 1.58 8.98 11.92
C ILE A 33 2.78 8.82 12.87
N ASP A 34 3.47 7.68 12.83
CA ASP A 34 4.67 7.45 13.63
C ASP A 34 5.76 8.47 13.27
N LEU A 35 6.00 8.70 11.98
CA LEU A 35 6.98 9.66 11.47
C LEU A 35 6.78 11.07 12.02
N PHE A 36 5.53 11.55 12.07
CA PHE A 36 5.22 12.88 12.60
C PHE A 36 5.50 13.01 14.11
N LYS A 37 5.55 11.89 14.84
CA LYS A 37 5.92 11.85 16.26
C LYS A 37 7.43 11.78 16.49
N ARG A 38 8.25 11.58 15.44
CA ARG A 38 9.71 11.47 15.57
C ARG A 38 10.40 12.83 15.48
N ASP A 39 11.39 13.03 16.34
CA ASP A 39 12.33 14.15 16.27
C ASP A 39 13.46 13.83 15.29
N PHE A 40 13.54 14.58 14.20
CA PHE A 40 14.61 14.49 13.21
C PHE A 40 15.72 15.49 13.52
N SER A 41 16.97 15.05 13.42
CA SER A 41 18.15 15.92 13.58
C SER A 41 18.16 17.03 12.52
N ASN A 42 17.86 16.71 11.26
CA ASN A 42 17.57 17.67 10.19
C ASN A 42 16.05 17.76 9.98
N LYS A 43 15.40 18.66 10.74
CA LYS A 43 13.94 18.62 11.00
C LYS A 43 13.04 18.51 9.77
N SER A 44 13.36 19.20 8.68
CA SER A 44 12.44 19.32 7.52
C SER A 44 12.83 18.42 6.34
N THR A 45 14.09 18.39 5.94
CA THR A 45 14.54 17.66 4.74
C THR A 45 14.39 16.16 4.90
N ASP A 46 14.89 15.59 6.00
CA ASP A 46 14.87 14.15 6.24
C ASP A 46 13.45 13.62 6.33
N ARG A 47 12.57 14.37 7.00
CA ARG A 47 11.16 14.03 7.13
C ARG A 47 10.47 13.98 5.77
N ILE A 48 10.71 14.98 4.90
CA ILE A 48 10.13 15.00 3.55
C ILE A 48 10.61 13.79 2.75
N LEU A 49 11.91 13.50 2.76
CA LEU A 49 12.47 12.34 2.04
C LEU A 49 11.85 11.02 2.51
N ILE A 50 11.67 10.85 3.81
CA ILE A 50 11.06 9.62 4.36
C ILE A 50 9.57 9.54 4.02
N ILE A 51 8.83 10.65 4.01
CA ILE A 51 7.43 10.67 3.52
C ILE A 51 7.37 10.18 2.07
N PHE A 52 8.26 10.70 1.20
CA PHE A 52 8.34 10.24 -0.19
C PHE A 52 8.64 8.75 -0.29
N LEU A 53 9.56 8.25 0.54
CA LEU A 53 9.92 6.84 0.57
C LEU A 53 8.73 5.97 1.00
N ILE A 54 8.03 6.33 2.08
CA ILE A 54 6.86 5.59 2.57
C ILE A 54 5.72 5.58 1.52
N ALA A 55 5.45 6.71 0.88
CA ALA A 55 4.31 6.84 -0.03
C ALA A 55 4.57 6.27 -1.43
N PHE A 56 5.77 6.45 -1.97
CA PHE A 56 6.04 6.18 -3.39
C PHE A 56 6.87 4.92 -3.66
N VAL A 57 7.57 4.33 -2.69
CA VAL A 57 8.33 3.08 -2.91
C VAL A 57 7.47 1.94 -3.51
N PRO A 58 6.23 1.68 -3.05
CA PRO A 58 5.38 0.65 -3.66
C PRO A 58 5.10 0.91 -5.15
N ILE A 59 4.96 2.18 -5.52
CA ILE A 59 4.74 2.61 -6.91
C ILE A 59 6.02 2.45 -7.71
N LEU A 60 7.17 2.88 -7.17
CA LEU A 60 8.47 2.79 -7.81
C LEU A 60 8.83 1.33 -8.15
N GLY A 61 8.61 0.39 -7.23
CA GLY A 61 8.84 -1.04 -7.50
C GLY A 61 8.00 -1.56 -8.68
N SER A 62 6.75 -1.14 -8.75
CA SER A 62 5.85 -1.49 -9.86
C SER A 62 6.31 -0.89 -11.19
N LEU A 63 6.74 0.38 -11.19
CA LEU A 63 7.25 1.05 -12.38
C LEU A 63 8.55 0.43 -12.89
N ILE A 64 9.49 0.09 -11.99
CA ILE A 64 10.74 -0.59 -12.33
C ILE A 64 10.46 -1.92 -13.03
N TYR A 65 9.52 -2.70 -12.50
CA TYR A 65 9.10 -3.95 -13.14
C TYR A 65 8.49 -3.70 -14.52
N LEU A 66 7.49 -2.82 -14.62
CA LEU A 66 6.73 -2.62 -15.85
C LEU A 66 7.55 -2.02 -16.99
N LEU A 67 8.44 -1.07 -16.67
CA LEU A 67 9.18 -0.30 -17.67
C LEU A 67 10.57 -0.88 -17.97
N GLY A 68 11.22 -1.44 -16.95
CA GLY A 68 12.56 -2.01 -17.05
C GLY A 68 12.54 -3.50 -17.27
N LEU A 69 12.15 -4.24 -16.23
CA LEU A 69 12.37 -5.69 -16.17
C LEU A 69 11.43 -6.49 -17.09
N ARG A 70 10.20 -6.02 -17.32
CA ARG A 70 9.17 -6.75 -18.07
C ARG A 70 9.65 -7.24 -19.44
N LYS A 71 10.53 -6.49 -20.11
CA LYS A 71 11.04 -6.85 -21.44
C LYS A 71 11.92 -8.10 -21.43
N GLU A 72 12.57 -8.40 -20.31
CA GLU A 72 13.42 -9.58 -20.15
C GLU A 72 12.62 -10.86 -19.85
N TYR A 73 11.36 -10.71 -19.41
CA TYR A 73 10.47 -11.81 -19.03
C TYR A 73 9.17 -11.77 -19.86
N PRO A 74 9.22 -12.14 -21.16
CA PRO A 74 8.05 -12.11 -22.03
C PRO A 74 6.97 -13.09 -21.56
N LEU A 75 5.71 -12.75 -21.83
CA LEU A 75 4.57 -13.62 -21.57
C LEU A 75 4.69 -14.89 -22.43
N LYS A 76 4.32 -16.04 -21.85
CA LYS A 76 4.18 -17.30 -22.58
C LYS A 76 2.85 -17.37 -23.29
#